data_AF-A0A2V8JNU2-F1
#
_entry.id   AF-A0A2V8JNU2-F1
#
_cell.length_a   1.000
_cell.length_b   1.000
_cell.length_c   1.000
_cell.angle_alpha   90.00
_cell.angle_beta   90.00
_cell.angle_gamma   90.00
#
_symmetry.space_group_name_H-M   'P 1'
#
loop_
_entity.id
_entity.type
_entity.pdbx_description
1 polymer ?
#
loop_
_entity_poly.entity_id
_entity_poly.type
_entity_poly.pdbx_seq_one_letter_code
_entity_poly.pdbx_strand_id
1 'polypeptide(L)'
;MNHRYLLPVIGVVLLTAMPLAAQPSKTYTPRHTPDGQPDLQGIWTNPTITPFERPIELASKEFLTQKEVAELESRAADNRVDRPPSEGDVGN
;
A
#
# COMPACT_ATOMS: atom_id res chain seq x y z
N MET A 1 -5.52 -23.83 -44.45
CA MET A 1 -5.23 -23.00 -43.26
C MET A 1 -6.49 -22.17 -42.96
N ASN A 2 -7.07 -22.34 -41.77
CA ASN A 2 -8.49 -22.10 -41.51
C ASN A 2 -8.75 -20.64 -41.05
N HIS A 3 -8.78 -19.69 -41.99
CA HIS A 3 -9.06 -18.27 -41.72
C HIS A 3 -10.50 -17.97 -41.25
N ARG A 4 -11.36 -19.00 -41.27
CA ARG A 4 -12.80 -18.95 -41.00
C ARG A 4 -13.13 -18.57 -39.55
N TYR A 5 -12.21 -18.87 -38.63
CA TYR A 5 -12.39 -18.66 -37.19
C TYR A 5 -11.53 -17.51 -36.65
N LEU A 6 -10.64 -16.92 -37.45
CA LEU A 6 -9.77 -15.81 -37.03
C LEU A 6 -10.55 -14.50 -36.83
N LEU A 7 -11.52 -14.22 -37.71
CA LEU A 7 -12.35 -13.02 -37.65
C LEU A 7 -13.30 -12.95 -36.43
N PRO A 8 -14.07 -14.00 -36.06
CA PRO A 8 -14.92 -13.94 -34.87
C PRO A 8 -14.12 -13.89 -33.56
N VAL A 9 -12.94 -14.53 -33.50
CA VAL A 9 -12.07 -14.48 -32.32
C VAL A 9 -11.48 -13.08 -32.12
N ILE A 10 -11.05 -12.41 -33.19
CA ILE A 10 -10.62 -11.00 -33.14
C ILE A 10 -11.77 -10.10 -32.71
N GLY A 11 -12.99 -10.33 -33.21
CA GLY A 11 -14.18 -9.58 -32.81
C GLY A 11 -14.52 -9.71 -31.32
N VAL A 12 -14.44 -10.91 -30.75
CA VAL A 12 -14.70 -11.16 -29.31
C VAL A 12 -13.60 -10.56 -28.42
N VAL A 13 -12.33 -10.58 -28.86
CA VAL A 13 -11.22 -9.93 -28.14
C VAL A 13 -11.37 -8.40 -28.17
N LEU A 14 -11.77 -7.81 -29.30
CA LEU A 14 -12.04 -6.36 -29.38
C LEU A 14 -13.24 -5.94 -28.53
N LEU A 15 -14.30 -6.75 -28.46
CA LEU A 15 -15.51 -6.45 -27.68
C LEU A 15 -15.27 -6.49 -26.17
N THR A 16 -14.30 -7.29 -25.70
CA THR A 16 -13.96 -7.40 -24.27
C THR A 16 -12.87 -6.41 -23.83
N ALA A 17 -11.98 -5.96 -24.73
CA ALA A 17 -10.91 -5.01 -24.40
C ALA A 17 -11.37 -3.55 -24.34
N MET A 18 -12.35 -3.15 -25.16
CA MET A 18 -12.87 -1.77 -25.20
C MET A 18 -13.44 -1.23 -23.87
N PRO A 19 -14.26 -1.96 -23.10
CA PRO A 19 -14.81 -1.44 -21.85
C PRO A 19 -13.79 -1.25 -20.73
N LEU A 20 -12.62 -1.92 -20.79
CA LEU A 20 -11.54 -1.72 -19.81
C LEU A 20 -10.78 -0.42 -20.08
N ALA A 21 -10.59 -0.05 -21.36
CA ALA A 21 -9.93 1.19 -21.76
C ALA A 21 -10.84 2.44 -21.65
N ALA A 22 -12.16 2.25 -21.58
CA ALA A 22 -13.14 3.32 -21.49
C ALA A 22 -13.56 3.68 -20.05
N GLN A 23 -12.94 3.07 -19.03
CA GLN A 23 -13.23 3.44 -17.65
C GLN A 23 -12.68 4.86 -17.40
N PRO A 24 -13.51 5.79 -16.89
CA PRO A 24 -13.02 7.11 -16.51
C PRO A 24 -12.02 6.94 -15.36
N SER A 25 -10.74 7.24 -15.62
CA SER A 25 -9.78 7.42 -14.55
C SER A 25 -10.20 8.65 -13.75
N LYS A 26 -10.64 8.44 -12.51
CA LYS A 26 -10.91 9.55 -11.61
C LYS A 26 -9.56 10.16 -11.23
N THR A 27 -9.19 11.24 -11.91
CA THR A 27 -8.09 12.09 -11.46
C THR A 27 -8.44 12.64 -10.08
N TYR A 28 -7.72 12.19 -9.07
CA TYR A 28 -7.92 12.69 -7.71
C TYR A 28 -7.63 14.19 -7.67
N THR A 29 -8.62 14.96 -7.23
CA THR A 29 -8.47 16.40 -6.97
C THR A 29 -8.49 16.60 -5.46
N PRO A 30 -7.39 17.04 -4.83
CA PRO A 30 -7.38 17.27 -3.39
C PRO A 30 -8.36 18.37 -3.02
N ARG A 31 -8.98 18.25 -1.83
CA ARG A 31 -9.69 19.37 -1.21
C ARG A 31 -8.69 20.47 -0.90
N HIS A 32 -9.15 21.72 -0.83
CA HIS A 32 -8.29 22.86 -0.51
C HIS A 32 -8.84 23.63 0.69
N THR A 33 -7.95 24.22 1.47
CA THR A 33 -8.25 25.16 2.55
C THR A 33 -8.76 26.50 1.97
N PRO A 34 -9.37 27.39 2.78
CA PRO A 34 -9.86 28.69 2.29
C PRO A 34 -8.79 29.59 1.66
N ASP A 35 -7.54 29.44 2.07
CA ASP A 35 -6.36 30.11 1.52
C ASP A 35 -5.74 29.39 0.30
N GLY A 36 -6.38 28.31 -0.18
CA GLY A 36 -6.06 27.67 -1.45
C GLY A 36 -4.95 26.62 -1.39
N GLN A 37 -4.56 26.14 -0.22
CA GLN A 37 -3.58 25.06 -0.07
C GLN A 37 -4.28 23.69 -0.07
N PRO A 38 -3.65 22.59 -0.49
CA PRO A 38 -4.21 21.25 -0.33
C PRO A 38 -4.56 20.96 1.14
N ASP A 39 -5.76 20.46 1.37
CA ASP A 39 -6.26 20.07 2.68
C ASP A 39 -5.66 18.72 3.08
N LEU A 40 -4.69 18.77 3.98
CA LEU A 40 -3.97 17.61 4.53
C LEU A 40 -4.54 17.17 5.89
N GLN A 41 -5.77 17.56 6.24
CA GLN A 41 -6.41 17.11 7.47
C GLN A 41 -6.77 15.62 7.40
N GLY A 42 -6.67 14.95 8.55
CA GLY A 42 -6.92 13.52 8.68
C GLY A 42 -6.23 12.95 9.91
N ILE A 43 -6.33 11.64 10.08
CA ILE A 43 -5.57 10.91 11.10
C ILE A 43 -4.23 10.55 10.46
N TRP A 44 -3.14 11.01 11.07
CA TRP A 44 -1.79 10.69 10.66
C TRP A 44 -1.21 9.68 11.65
N THR A 45 -0.72 8.56 11.14
CA THR A 45 0.00 7.55 11.93
C THR A 45 1.50 7.65 11.62
N ASN A 46 2.36 7.28 12.58
CA ASN A 46 3.82 7.22 12.38
C ASN A 46 4.38 5.85 12.79
N PRO A 47 3.93 4.74 12.19
CA PRO A 47 4.40 3.42 12.61
C PRO A 47 5.88 3.25 12.28
N THR A 48 6.70 3.04 13.31
CA THR A 48 8.11 2.65 13.20
C THR A 48 8.33 1.23 13.69
N ILE A 49 9.24 0.51 13.04
CA ILE A 49 9.67 -0.84 13.47
C ILE A 49 10.79 -0.76 14.51
N THR A 50 11.43 0.40 14.61
CA THR A 50 12.61 0.63 15.45
C THR A 50 12.16 1.41 16.68
N PRO A 51 12.13 0.77 17.88
CA PRO A 51 11.79 1.47 19.11
C PRO A 51 12.87 2.47 19.50
N PHE A 52 12.50 3.48 20.30
CA PHE A 52 13.42 4.51 20.78
C PHE A 52 14.55 3.95 21.65
N GLU A 53 14.25 2.94 22.45
CA GLU A 53 15.21 2.23 23.28
C GLU A 53 15.45 0.83 22.74
N ARG A 54 16.67 0.32 22.92
CA ARG A 54 16.99 -1.05 22.53
C ARG A 54 16.18 -2.03 23.39
N PRO A 55 15.43 -2.97 22.79
CA PRO A 55 14.72 -4.00 23.55
C PRO A 55 15.67 -4.80 24.44
N ILE A 56 15.23 -5.14 25.65
CA ILE A 56 16.02 -5.90 26.63
C ILE A 56 16.49 -7.25 26.04
N GLU A 57 15.64 -7.89 25.23
CA GLU A 57 15.97 -9.14 24.54
C GLU A 57 17.15 -9.02 23.56
N LEU A 58 17.43 -7.80 23.09
CA LEU A 58 18.54 -7.48 22.19
C LEU A 58 19.73 -6.82 22.93
N ALA A 59 19.67 -6.65 24.25
CA ALA A 59 20.67 -5.89 25.01
C ALA A 59 22.11 -6.43 24.81
N SER A 60 22.27 -7.75 24.81
CA SER A 60 23.56 -8.42 24.60
C SER A 60 23.84 -8.79 23.14
N LYS A 61 22.95 -8.46 22.20
CA LYS A 61 23.10 -8.78 20.78
C LYS A 61 23.52 -7.53 20.00
N GLU A 62 24.76 -7.53 19.52
CA GLU A 62 25.34 -6.38 18.82
C GLU A 62 24.81 -6.22 17.39
N PHE A 63 24.61 -7.35 16.68
CA PHE A 63 24.16 -7.37 15.29
C PHE A 63 23.04 -8.38 15.08
N LEU A 64 22.10 -8.03 14.21
CA LEU A 64 21.13 -8.96 13.67
C LEU A 64 21.74 -9.66 12.44
N THR A 65 21.41 -10.95 12.29
CA THR A 65 21.67 -11.67 11.04
C THR A 65 20.69 -11.21 9.96
N GLN A 66 21.05 -11.42 8.69
CA GLN A 66 20.17 -11.09 7.57
C GLN A 66 18.81 -11.79 7.65
N LYS A 67 18.78 -13.02 8.19
CA LYS A 67 17.54 -13.76 8.39
C LYS A 67 16.65 -13.08 9.43
N GLU A 68 17.21 -12.64 10.55
CA GLU A 68 16.45 -11.96 11.61
C GLU A 68 15.92 -10.60 11.15
N VAL A 69 16.69 -9.87 10.35
CA VAL A 69 16.23 -8.61 9.72
C VAL A 69 15.04 -8.89 8.81
N ALA A 70 15.15 -9.89 7.91
CA ALA A 70 14.05 -10.26 7.01
C ALA A 70 12.78 -10.68 7.76
N GLU A 71 12.92 -11.42 8.87
CA GLU A 71 11.79 -11.80 9.72
C GLU A 71 11.16 -10.59 10.44
N LEU A 72 11.98 -9.64 10.93
CA LEU A 72 11.49 -8.39 11.53
C LEU A 72 10.70 -7.57 10.51
N GLU A 73 11.25 -7.38 9.31
CA GLU A 73 10.63 -6.61 8.22
C GLU A 73 9.35 -7.28 7.72
N SER A 74 9.32 -8.60 7.59
CA SER A 74 8.12 -9.35 7.20
C SER A 74 6.99 -9.12 8.21
N ARG A 75 7.28 -9.28 9.52
CA ARG A 75 6.29 -9.04 10.58
C ARG A 75 5.81 -7.59 10.60
N ALA A 76 6.70 -6.64 10.32
CA ALA A 76 6.33 -5.24 10.22
C ALA A 76 5.42 -4.96 9.02
N ALA A 77 5.72 -5.55 7.86
CA ALA A 77 4.91 -5.43 6.66
C ALA A 77 3.48 -5.96 6.88
N ASP A 78 3.35 -7.10 7.56
CA ASP A 78 2.05 -7.67 7.94
C ASP A 78 1.24 -6.74 8.86
N ASN A 79 1.95 -5.93 9.66
CA ASN A 79 1.33 -4.97 10.58
C ASN A 79 1.15 -3.56 9.98
N ARG A 80 1.71 -3.27 8.80
CA ARG A 80 1.66 -1.96 8.12
C ARG A 80 0.29 -1.64 7.51
N VAL A 81 -0.67 -2.55 7.64
CA VAL A 81 -2.06 -2.28 7.30
C VAL A 81 -2.54 -1.13 8.18
N ASP A 82 -3.27 -0.18 7.57
CA ASP A 82 -3.92 0.99 8.17
C ASP A 82 -5.01 0.54 9.17
N ARG A 83 -4.58 -0.23 10.16
CA ARG A 83 -5.41 -0.80 11.20
C ARG A 83 -5.79 0.35 12.12
N PRO A 84 -7.07 0.42 12.53
CA PRO A 84 -7.46 1.33 13.59
C PRO A 84 -6.48 1.18 14.77
N PRO A 85 -5.98 2.29 15.35
CA PRO A 85 -5.14 2.25 16.53
C PRO A 85 -5.80 1.42 17.62
N SER A 86 -5.00 0.72 18.44
CA SER A 86 -5.55 0.07 19.63
C SER A 86 -6.13 1.13 20.56
N GLU A 87 -7.15 0.79 21.35
CA GLU A 87 -7.76 1.76 22.27
C GLU A 87 -6.71 2.31 23.26
N GLY A 88 -6.51 3.64 23.26
CA GLY A 88 -5.48 4.31 24.06
C GLY A 88 -4.10 4.42 23.41
N ASP A 89 -3.91 3.88 22.21
CA ASP A 89 -2.67 3.99 21.44
C ASP A 89 -2.63 5.33 20.69
N VAL A 90 -1.77 6.24 21.14
CA VAL A 90 -1.59 7.57 20.55
C VAL A 90 -0.59 7.58 19.39
N GLY A 91 -0.06 6.42 19.02
CA GLY A 91 1.00 6.30 18.01
C GLY A 91 2.31 6.87 18.51
N ASN A 92 3.22 5.98 18.93
CA ASN A 92 4.64 6.27 19.05
C ASN A 92 5.40 5.66 17.87
#